data_AF-A0A3L8RZV0-F1
#
_entry.id   AF-A0A3L8RZV0-F1
#
_cell.length_a   1.000
_cell.length_b   1.000
_cell.length_c   1.000
_cell.angle_alpha   90.00
_cell.angle_beta   90.00
_cell.angle_gamma   90.00
#
_symmetry.space_group_name_H-M   'P 1'
#
loop_
_entity.id
_entity.type
_entity.pdbx_description
1 polymer ?
#
loop_
_entity_poly.entity_id
_entity_poly.type
_entity_poly.pdbx_seq_one_letter_code
_entity_poly.pdbx_strand_id
1 'polypeptide(L)'
;MAAALHLQAHGGHPRRYAGALAEVVDVDRLLGSRSLRELEETLFCRTRSRPTSWESYWERNEPLRDADEAAVPVLCLCSADDPVRGPPARSLPRELFRSSPYFFLLLTPHGGHCGFPRRGPGRCWAHEAVLEYFRAMAEFLRMEERRKGLPRPRRCGGPPAEPPVFTWQRSYTR
;
A
#
# COMPACT_ATOMS: atom_id res chain seq x y z
N MET A 1 1.99 5.92 -6.43
CA MET A 1 0.64 6.52 -6.27
C MET A 1 -0.27 6.00 -7.38
N ALA A 2 -0.75 4.77 -7.26
CA ALA A 2 -1.86 4.30 -8.09
C ALA A 2 -3.13 4.96 -7.53
N ALA A 3 -3.77 5.81 -8.33
CA ALA A 3 -5.06 6.38 -8.00
C ALA A 3 -6.06 5.22 -7.91
N ALA A 4 -6.32 4.77 -6.68
CA ALA A 4 -7.43 3.91 -6.38
C ALA A 4 -8.70 4.65 -6.81
N LEU A 5 -9.30 4.19 -7.91
CA LEU A 5 -10.61 4.63 -8.35
C LEU A 5 -11.58 4.44 -7.19
N HIS A 6 -11.94 5.55 -6.55
CA HIS A 6 -12.96 5.61 -5.53
C HIS A 6 -14.34 5.41 -6.18
N LEU A 7 -14.63 4.18 -6.60
CA LEU A 7 -16.00 3.76 -6.90
C LEU A 7 -16.67 3.40 -5.57
N GLN A 8 -17.16 4.43 -4.87
CA GLN A 8 -18.18 4.23 -3.86
C GLN A 8 -19.37 3.52 -4.52
N ALA A 9 -19.65 2.31 -4.02
CA ALA A 9 -20.78 1.48 -4.40
C ALA A 9 -22.10 2.13 -3.99
N HIS A 10 -22.53 3.14 -4.75
CA HIS A 10 -23.91 3.62 -4.78
C HIS A 10 -24.48 3.30 -6.16
N GLY A 11 -24.89 2.05 -6.39
CA GLY A 11 -25.86 1.65 -7.43
C GLY A 11 -25.69 2.18 -8.85
N GLY A 12 -24.52 2.69 -9.23
CA GLY A 12 -24.26 3.31 -10.51
C GLY A 12 -23.67 2.28 -11.44
N HIS A 13 -24.48 1.78 -12.39
CA HIS A 13 -23.98 0.98 -13.49
C HIS A 13 -22.81 1.74 -14.14
N PRO A 14 -21.61 1.15 -14.35
CA PRO A 14 -20.50 1.82 -15.03
C PRO A 14 -20.86 2.27 -16.47
N ARG A 15 -21.97 1.74 -17.02
CA ARG A 15 -22.64 2.24 -18.23
C ARG A 15 -23.04 3.72 -18.17
N ARG A 16 -23.26 4.28 -16.97
CA ARG A 16 -23.62 5.69 -16.79
C ARG A 16 -22.53 6.63 -17.31
N TYR A 17 -21.26 6.21 -17.25
CA TYR A 17 -20.12 6.97 -17.73
C TYR A 17 -19.56 6.45 -19.06
N ALA A 18 -20.26 5.50 -19.70
CA ALA A 18 -19.78 4.88 -20.94
C ALA A 18 -19.54 5.92 -22.04
N GLY A 19 -20.39 6.93 -22.19
CA GLY A 19 -20.21 7.97 -23.20
C GLY A 19 -18.90 8.75 -23.04
N ALA A 20 -18.61 9.20 -21.82
CA ALA A 20 -17.38 9.94 -21.53
C ALA A 20 -16.11 9.06 -21.63
N LEU A 21 -16.21 7.79 -21.23
CA LEU A 21 -15.09 6.85 -21.32
C LEU A 21 -14.87 6.33 -22.74
N ALA A 22 -15.90 6.30 -23.59
CA ALA A 22 -15.82 5.80 -24.96
C ALA A 22 -14.92 6.63 -25.86
N GLU A 23 -14.61 7.88 -25.50
CA GLU A 23 -13.62 8.69 -26.23
C GLU A 23 -12.18 8.24 -25.93
N VAL A 24 -11.93 7.67 -24.75
CA VAL A 24 -10.57 7.39 -24.24
C VAL A 24 -10.23 5.90 -24.30
N VAL A 25 -11.20 5.03 -24.01
CA VAL A 25 -11.00 3.57 -23.84
C VAL A 25 -12.12 2.77 -24.51
N ASP A 26 -11.82 1.54 -24.92
CA ASP A 26 -12.81 0.56 -25.35
C ASP A 26 -13.65 0.10 -24.13
N VAL A 27 -14.85 0.67 -24.00
CA VAL A 27 -15.74 0.44 -22.86
C VAL A 27 -16.30 -0.98 -22.86
N ASP A 28 -16.57 -1.58 -24.01
CA ASP A 28 -17.11 -2.94 -24.07
C ASP A 28 -16.06 -3.96 -23.61
N ARG A 29 -14.81 -3.78 -24.05
CA ARG A 29 -13.69 -4.58 -23.56
C ARG A 29 -13.44 -4.37 -22.07
N LEU A 30 -13.53 -3.12 -21.61
CA LEU A 30 -13.34 -2.77 -20.21
C LEU A 30 -14.37 -3.49 -19.32
N LEU A 31 -15.65 -3.40 -19.67
CA LEU A 31 -16.74 -4.04 -18.93
C LEU A 31 -16.75 -5.56 -19.10
N GLY A 32 -16.16 -6.07 -20.19
CA GLY A 32 -16.00 -7.50 -20.47
C GLY A 32 -14.82 -8.16 -19.78
N SER A 33 -13.92 -7.41 -19.14
CA SER A 33 -12.69 -7.93 -18.52
C SER A 33 -12.99 -8.98 -17.43
N ARG A 34 -12.14 -10.02 -17.36
CA ARG A 34 -12.28 -11.16 -16.43
C ARG A 34 -11.16 -11.25 -15.42
N SER A 35 -10.17 -10.36 -15.51
CA SER A 35 -9.09 -10.23 -14.53
C SER A 35 -8.73 -8.76 -14.31
N LEU A 36 -8.10 -8.48 -13.17
CA LEU A 36 -7.58 -7.14 -12.88
C LEU A 36 -6.53 -6.71 -13.92
N ARG A 37 -5.70 -7.64 -14.39
CA ARG A 37 -4.73 -7.38 -15.46
C ARG A 37 -5.43 -6.94 -16.75
N GLU A 38 -6.47 -7.65 -17.19
CA GLU A 38 -7.21 -7.27 -18.41
C GLU A 38 -7.89 -5.91 -18.27
N LEU A 39 -8.44 -5.63 -17.07
CA LEU A 39 -9.05 -4.35 -16.76
C LEU A 39 -8.01 -3.23 -16.85
N GLU A 40 -6.88 -3.36 -16.15
CA GLU A 40 -5.79 -2.37 -16.15
C GLU A 40 -5.17 -2.20 -17.54
N GLU A 41 -4.89 -3.29 -18.25
CA GLU A 41 -4.34 -3.22 -19.61
C GLU A 41 -5.31 -2.48 -20.55
N THR A 42 -6.61 -2.71 -20.41
CA THR A 42 -7.60 -1.99 -21.21
C THR A 42 -7.66 -0.51 -20.84
N LEU A 43 -7.62 -0.18 -19.55
CA LEU A 43 -7.65 1.20 -19.05
C LEU A 43 -6.41 2.02 -19.38
N PHE A 44 -5.22 1.44 -19.23
CA PHE A 44 -3.97 2.19 -19.23
C PHE A 44 -3.09 1.89 -20.44
N CYS A 45 -3.15 0.68 -20.99
CA CYS A 45 -2.31 0.28 -22.12
C CYS A 45 -3.02 0.48 -23.46
N ARG A 46 -4.33 0.28 -23.53
CA ARG A 46 -5.13 0.32 -24.77
C ARG A 46 -5.92 1.62 -24.95
N THR A 47 -5.42 2.72 -24.42
CA THR A 47 -6.06 4.04 -24.62
C THR A 47 -5.97 4.48 -26.09
N ARG A 48 -6.98 5.21 -26.58
CA ARG A 48 -7.01 5.68 -27.98
C ARG A 48 -5.93 6.71 -28.29
N SER A 49 -5.58 7.55 -27.32
CA SER A 49 -4.62 8.63 -27.51
C SER A 49 -3.16 8.20 -27.40
N ARG A 50 -2.85 7.24 -26.53
CA ARG A 50 -1.48 6.83 -26.20
C ARG A 50 -1.42 5.35 -25.85
N PRO A 51 -1.49 4.46 -26.84
CA PRO A 51 -1.34 3.04 -26.60
C PRO A 51 0.09 2.70 -26.16
N THR A 52 0.23 1.73 -25.24
CA THR A 52 1.50 1.17 -24.79
C THR A 52 1.35 -0.34 -24.60
N SER A 53 2.47 -1.07 -24.52
CA SER A 53 2.44 -2.48 -24.13
C SER A 53 2.21 -2.62 -22.61
N TRP A 54 1.76 -3.81 -22.20
CA TRP A 54 1.65 -4.18 -20.80
C TRP A 54 3.01 -4.10 -20.10
N GLU A 55 4.07 -4.56 -20.78
CA GLU A 55 5.43 -4.60 -20.27
C GLU A 55 5.93 -3.19 -19.97
N SER A 56 5.78 -2.23 -20.89
CA SER A 56 6.21 -0.85 -20.68
C SER A 56 5.37 -0.09 -19.65
N TYR A 57 4.08 -0.45 -19.51
CA TYR A 57 3.25 0.08 -18.42
C TYR A 57 3.72 -0.46 -17.07
N TRP A 58 3.92 -1.78 -16.95
CA TRP A 58 4.32 -2.41 -15.70
C TRP A 58 5.75 -2.01 -15.27
N GLU A 59 6.66 -1.89 -16.24
CA GLU A 59 8.02 -1.35 -16.04
C GLU A 59 8.00 0.07 -15.42
N ARG A 60 6.88 0.79 -15.44
CA ARG A 60 6.75 2.09 -14.77
C ARG A 60 5.89 2.04 -13.51
N ASN A 61 4.98 1.08 -13.39
CA ASN A 61 3.94 1.06 -12.35
C ASN A 61 4.04 -0.11 -11.36
N GLU A 62 5.07 -0.95 -11.45
CA GLU A 62 5.29 -2.05 -10.50
C GLU A 62 5.36 -1.53 -9.05
N PRO A 63 4.38 -1.89 -8.18
CA PRO A 63 4.25 -1.29 -6.85
C PRO A 63 5.41 -1.55 -5.88
N LEU A 64 6.18 -2.61 -6.13
CA LEU A 64 7.26 -3.07 -5.26
C LEU A 64 8.65 -2.67 -5.74
N ARG A 65 8.77 -1.91 -6.83
CA ARG A 65 10.05 -1.58 -7.45
C ARG A 65 11.08 -1.02 -6.47
N ASP A 66 10.65 -0.05 -5.67
CA ASP A 66 11.50 0.68 -4.72
C ASP A 66 11.08 0.38 -3.26
N ALA A 67 10.49 -0.79 -3.02
CA ALA A 67 9.96 -1.14 -1.70
C ALA A 67 11.08 -1.33 -0.66
N ASP A 68 12.27 -1.78 -1.08
CA ASP A 68 13.45 -1.91 -0.23
C ASP A 68 14.06 -0.56 0.16
N GLU A 69 13.82 0.49 -0.63
CA GLU A 69 14.27 1.87 -0.35
C GLU A 69 13.36 2.63 0.62
N ALA A 70 12.27 2.03 1.09
CA ALA A 70 11.33 2.69 1.99
C ALA A 70 12.03 3.14 3.29
N ALA A 71 12.09 4.46 3.50
CA ALA A 71 12.67 5.06 4.71
C ALA A 71 11.62 5.53 5.72
N VAL A 72 10.34 5.25 5.47
CA VAL A 72 9.20 5.62 6.33
C VAL A 72 8.43 4.36 6.72
N PRO A 73 7.83 4.30 7.92
CA PRO A 73 7.04 3.14 8.33
C PRO A 73 5.80 3.05 7.44
N VAL A 74 5.50 1.85 6.93
CA VAL A 74 4.35 1.57 6.07
C VAL A 74 3.49 0.48 6.70
N LEU A 75 2.21 0.78 6.93
CA LEU A 75 1.21 -0.21 7.34
C LEU A 75 0.42 -0.69 6.12
N CYS A 76 0.54 -1.98 5.80
CA CYS A 76 -0.27 -2.69 4.82
C CYS A 76 -1.42 -3.43 5.52
N LEU A 77 -2.65 -2.99 5.29
CA LEU A 77 -3.86 -3.61 5.81
C LEU A 77 -4.56 -4.43 4.72
N CYS A 78 -4.75 -5.73 4.94
CA CYS A 78 -5.39 -6.61 3.96
C CYS A 78 -6.25 -7.68 4.63
N SER A 79 -7.22 -8.25 3.89
CA SER A 79 -7.89 -9.49 4.29
C SER A 79 -7.38 -10.69 3.50
N ALA A 80 -7.47 -11.88 4.08
CA ALA A 80 -7.05 -13.13 3.44
C ALA A 80 -8.02 -13.58 2.34
N ASP A 81 -9.30 -13.19 2.47
CA ASP A 81 -10.40 -13.50 1.57
C ASP A 81 -10.71 -12.41 0.53
N ASP A 82 -9.85 -11.39 0.38
CA ASP A 82 -10.03 -10.34 -0.62
C ASP A 82 -10.05 -10.95 -2.06
N PRO A 83 -11.19 -10.88 -2.77
CA PRO A 83 -11.33 -11.49 -4.10
C PRO A 83 -10.56 -10.74 -5.19
N VAL A 84 -10.23 -9.46 -5.00
CA VAL A 84 -9.49 -8.65 -5.98
C VAL A 84 -8.00 -8.94 -5.87
N ARG A 85 -7.48 -9.02 -4.64
CA ARG A 85 -6.07 -9.34 -4.39
C ARG A 85 -5.77 -10.82 -4.62
N GLY A 86 -6.71 -11.70 -4.26
CA GLY A 86 -6.55 -13.14 -4.33
C GLY A 86 -5.78 -13.74 -3.15
N PRO A 87 -5.37 -15.03 -3.26
CA PRO A 87 -4.80 -15.80 -2.16
C PRO A 87 -3.49 -15.20 -1.60
N PRO A 88 -3.37 -14.99 -0.27
CA PRO A 88 -2.19 -14.41 0.37
C PRO A 88 -0.86 -15.08 0.00
N ALA A 89 -0.86 -16.39 -0.23
CA ALA A 89 0.33 -17.16 -0.57
C ALA A 89 0.95 -16.75 -1.91
N ARG A 90 0.17 -16.17 -2.83
CA ARG A 90 0.63 -15.75 -4.15
C ARG A 90 0.75 -14.24 -4.29
N SER A 91 -0.07 -13.49 -3.56
CA SER A 91 -0.21 -12.04 -3.77
C SER A 91 0.56 -11.19 -2.75
N LEU A 92 0.98 -11.73 -1.61
CA LEU A 92 1.70 -10.97 -0.59
C LEU A 92 3.21 -11.25 -0.64
N PRO A 93 4.06 -10.22 -0.72
CA PRO A 93 5.51 -10.37 -0.64
C PRO A 93 5.94 -10.68 0.81
N ARG A 94 5.77 -11.93 1.23
CA ARG A 94 6.03 -12.35 2.62
C ARG A 94 7.44 -12.04 3.09
N GLU A 95 8.42 -12.11 2.18
CA GLU A 95 9.80 -11.83 2.53
C GLU A 95 10.02 -10.36 2.88
N LEU A 96 9.41 -9.43 2.13
CA LEU A 96 9.47 -7.99 2.43
C LEU A 96 9.01 -7.69 3.87
N PHE A 97 7.91 -8.31 4.31
CA PHE A 97 7.39 -8.12 5.67
C PHE A 97 8.19 -8.84 6.76
N ARG A 98 9.08 -9.77 6.39
CA ARG A 98 9.96 -10.48 7.34
C ARG A 98 11.30 -9.79 7.48
N SER A 99 11.84 -9.24 6.39
CA SER A 99 13.18 -8.68 6.33
C SER A 99 13.20 -7.16 6.53
N SER A 100 12.16 -6.43 6.13
CA SER A 100 12.13 -4.98 6.23
C SER A 100 11.63 -4.51 7.60
N PRO A 101 12.38 -3.63 8.31
CA PRO A 101 11.91 -3.02 9.56
C PRO A 101 10.85 -1.94 9.34
N TYR A 102 10.60 -1.54 8.09
CA TYR A 102 9.68 -0.45 7.75
C TYR A 102 8.28 -0.94 7.38
N PHE A 103 8.12 -2.20 6.97
CA PHE A 103 6.83 -2.71 6.52
C PHE A 103 6.12 -3.54 7.59
N PHE A 104 4.89 -3.15 7.89
CA PHE A 104 4.01 -3.85 8.82
C PHE A 104 2.82 -4.42 8.05
N LEU A 105 2.52 -5.71 8.24
CA LEU A 105 1.36 -6.35 7.64
C LEU A 105 0.30 -6.64 8.71
N LEU A 106 -0.87 -6.02 8.56
CA LEU A 106 -2.09 -6.39 9.28
C LEU A 106 -2.97 -7.22 8.35
N LEU A 107 -2.84 -8.55 8.43
CA LEU A 107 -3.61 -9.50 7.63
C LEU A 107 -4.74 -10.10 8.47
N THR A 108 -5.99 -9.81 8.10
CA THR A 108 -7.16 -10.40 8.75
C THR A 108 -7.64 -11.65 8.02
N PRO A 109 -8.32 -12.61 8.69
CA PRO A 109 -8.95 -13.73 8.00
C PRO A 109 -10.05 -13.27 7.03
N HIS A 110 -10.82 -12.26 7.46
CA HIS A 110 -11.97 -11.73 6.74
C HIS A 110 -11.94 -10.21 6.65
N GLY A 111 -12.51 -9.67 5.57
CA GLY A 111 -12.65 -8.23 5.34
C GLY A 111 -13.19 -7.93 3.96
N GLY A 112 -12.99 -6.68 3.51
CA GLY A 112 -13.36 -6.26 2.17
C GLY A 112 -12.23 -5.50 1.51
N HIS A 113 -12.18 -5.55 0.18
CA HIS A 113 -11.19 -4.82 -0.62
C HIS A 113 -11.25 -3.30 -0.38
N CYS A 114 -12.47 -2.74 -0.35
CA CYS A 114 -12.70 -1.30 -0.21
C CYS A 114 -13.00 -0.85 1.22
N GLY A 115 -12.88 -1.73 2.22
CA GLY A 115 -13.15 -1.35 3.60
C GLY A 115 -13.42 -2.53 4.53
N PHE A 116 -13.27 -2.26 5.83
CA PHE A 116 -13.42 -3.23 6.89
C PHE A 116 -14.57 -2.84 7.81
N PRO A 117 -15.81 -3.28 7.50
CA PRO A 117 -17.00 -2.78 8.17
C PRO A 117 -17.03 -3.22 9.64
N ARG A 118 -17.53 -2.33 10.49
CA ARG A 118 -17.85 -2.58 11.90
C ARG A 118 -19.36 -2.47 12.08
N ARG A 119 -19.90 -3.04 13.17
CA ARG A 119 -21.33 -2.89 13.52
C ARG A 119 -21.71 -1.39 13.59
N GLY A 120 -22.72 -1.01 12.82
CA GLY A 120 -23.26 0.35 12.74
C GLY A 120 -23.01 1.02 11.38
N PRO A 121 -23.91 1.93 10.94
CA PRO A 121 -23.79 2.58 9.63
C PRO A 121 -22.51 3.39 9.50
N GLY A 122 -21.81 3.25 8.36
CA GLY A 122 -20.64 4.06 8.02
C GLY A 122 -19.39 3.84 8.89
N ARG A 123 -19.37 2.81 9.75
CA ARG A 123 -18.21 2.53 10.62
C ARG A 123 -17.27 1.53 9.96
N CYS A 124 -16.01 1.91 9.85
CA CYS A 124 -14.92 1.09 9.34
C CYS A 124 -13.84 1.00 10.43
N TRP A 125 -13.55 -0.20 10.93
CA TRP A 125 -12.55 -0.35 12.00
C TRP A 125 -11.13 -0.10 11.50
N ALA A 126 -10.89 -0.19 10.18
CA ALA A 126 -9.59 0.13 9.58
C ALA A 126 -9.13 1.55 9.94
N HIS A 127 -10.05 2.51 10.02
CA HIS A 127 -9.71 3.89 10.40
C HIS A 127 -9.16 3.95 11.83
N GLU A 128 -9.75 3.20 12.76
CA GLU A 128 -9.28 3.12 14.14
C GLU A 128 -7.89 2.49 14.21
N ALA A 129 -7.68 1.38 13.49
CA ALA A 129 -6.37 0.72 13.40
C ALA A 129 -5.28 1.63 12.81
N VAL A 130 -5.60 2.42 11.77
CA VAL A 130 -4.68 3.41 11.18
C VAL A 130 -4.35 4.52 12.18
N LEU A 131 -5.34 5.00 12.95
CA LEU A 131 -5.11 6.02 13.99
C LEU A 131 -4.24 5.48 15.13
N GLU A 132 -4.45 4.23 15.55
CA GLU A 132 -3.61 3.56 16.55
C GLU A 132 -2.18 3.41 16.06
N TYR A 133 -2.00 3.00 14.80
CA TYR A 133 -0.70 2.95 14.16
C TYR A 133 0.01 4.30 14.17
N PHE A 134 -0.67 5.38 13.77
CA PHE A 134 -0.07 6.72 13.79
C PHE A 134 0.32 7.17 15.21
N ARG A 135 -0.49 6.86 16.23
CA ARG A 135 -0.13 7.15 17.62
C ARG A 135 1.11 6.39 18.05
N ALA A 136 1.16 5.07 17.80
CA ALA A 136 2.29 4.22 18.13
C ALA A 136 3.58 4.69 17.44
N MET A 137 3.51 5.01 16.14
CA MET A 137 4.66 5.52 15.39
C MET A 137 5.11 6.90 15.90
N ALA A 138 4.19 7.80 16.22
CA ALA A 138 4.53 9.10 16.77
C ALA A 138 5.20 9.00 18.14
N GLU A 139 4.73 8.11 19.01
CA GLU A 139 5.35 7.82 20.31
C GLU A 139 6.75 7.23 20.15
N PHE A 140 6.89 6.23 19.28
CA PHE A 140 8.16 5.60 18.96
C PHE A 140 9.19 6.63 18.46
N LEU A 141 8.82 7.46 17.49
CA LEU A 141 9.73 8.49 16.93
C LEU A 141 10.14 9.51 17.99
N ARG A 142 9.22 9.94 18.87
CA ARG A 142 9.54 10.82 20.00
C ARG A 142 10.50 10.19 21.00
N MET A 143 10.35 8.89 21.28
CA MET A 143 11.27 8.17 22.18
C MET A 143 12.68 8.07 21.58
N GLU A 144 12.78 7.79 20.28
CA GLU A 144 14.06 7.73 19.58
C GLU A 144 14.76 9.10 19.54
N GLU A 145 14.01 10.20 19.39
CA GLU A 145 14.55 11.56 19.50
C GLU A 145 15.13 11.84 20.89
N ARG A 146 14.40 11.48 21.95
CA ARG A 146 14.89 11.64 23.33
C ARG A 146 16.17 10.82 23.55
N ARG A 147 16.21 9.58 23.09
CA ARG A 147 17.39 8.70 23.22
C ARG A 147 18.63 9.28 22.54
N LYS A 148 18.48 9.94 21.39
CA LYS A 148 19.58 10.61 20.69
C LYS A 148 20.06 11.88 21.42
N GLY A 149 19.19 12.53 22.19
CA GLY A 149 19.51 13.73 22.97
C GLY A 149 20.16 13.46 24.34
N LEU A 150 20.21 12.21 24.82
CA LEU A 150 20.93 11.90 26.06
C LEU A 150 22.46 11.84 25.80
N PRO A 151 23.30 12.53 26.60
CA PRO A 151 24.74 12.37 26.54
C PRO A 151 25.08 10.90 26.80
N ARG A 152 25.79 10.24 25.88
CA ARG A 152 26.38 8.94 26.17
C ARG A 152 27.31 9.10 27.38
N PRO A 153 27.16 8.30 28.45
CA PRO A 153 28.18 8.24 29.49
C PRO A 153 29.50 7.91 28.79
N ARG A 154 30.57 8.65 29.09
CA ARG A 154 31.91 8.32 28.62
C ARG A 154 32.23 6.90 29.11
N ARG A 155 32.06 5.90 28.24
CA ARG A 155 32.49 4.52 28.53
C ARG A 155 34.01 4.52 28.50
N CYS A 156 34.60 4.45 29.68
CA CYS A 156 36.01 4.13 29.83
C CYS A 156 36.19 2.63 29.52
N GLY A 157 36.81 2.31 28.39
CA GLY A 157 37.51 1.03 28.16
C GLY A 157 36.68 -0.26 28.03
N GLY A 158 35.71 -0.33 27.11
CA GLY A 158 35.09 -1.61 26.69
C GLY A 158 35.03 -1.73 25.16
N PRO A 159 34.99 -2.97 24.60
CA PRO A 159 34.96 -3.18 23.16
C PRO A 159 33.77 -2.45 22.51
N PRO A 160 33.89 -2.02 21.25
CA PRO A 160 32.88 -1.21 20.59
C PRO A 160 31.54 -1.95 20.60
N ALA A 161 30.53 -1.33 21.21
CA ALA A 161 29.18 -1.85 21.21
C ALA A 161 28.67 -1.88 19.76
N GLU A 162 28.19 -3.03 19.30
CA GLU A 162 27.56 -3.13 17.99
C GLU A 162 26.43 -2.10 17.88
N PRO A 163 26.32 -1.40 16.74
CA PRO A 163 25.21 -0.48 16.53
C PRO A 163 23.89 -1.26 16.64
N PRO A 164 22.80 -0.60 17.09
CA PRO A 164 21.49 -1.25 17.07
C PRO A 164 21.18 -1.73 15.66
N VAL A 165 20.63 -2.94 15.55
CA VAL A 165 20.21 -3.57 14.27
C VAL A 165 19.35 -2.62 13.41
N PHE A 166 18.70 -1.65 14.05
CA PHE A 166 17.93 -0.63 13.36
C PHE A 166 18.00 0.71 14.12
N THR A 167 18.33 1.78 13.39
CA THR A 167 18.23 3.16 13.90
C THR A 167 17.50 4.02 12.88
N TRP A 168 16.47 4.74 13.33
CA TRP A 168 15.74 5.66 12.47
C TRP A 168 16.64 6.83 12.07
N GLN A 169 17.12 6.86 10.83
CA GLN A 169 17.68 8.07 10.24
C GLN A 169 16.55 8.81 9.52
N ARG A 170 16.29 10.07 9.92
CA ARG A 170 15.36 10.93 9.17
C ARG A 170 16.04 11.27 7.85
N SER A 171 15.86 10.42 6.85
CA SER A 171 16.24 10.71 5.47
C SER A 171 15.18 11.66 4.93
N TYR A 172 15.43 12.96 5.06
CA TYR A 172 14.71 13.95 4.26
C TYR A 172 15.22 13.81 2.82
N THR A 173 14.60 12.95 2.02
CA THR A 173 14.79 13.02 0.58
C THR A 173 14.04 14.25 0.06
N ARG A 174 14.77 15.08 -0.68
CA ARG A 174 14.31 16.32 -1.32
C ARG A 174 13.32 16.03 -2.44
#